data_AF-X1M3N7-F1
#
_entry.id   AF-X1M3N7-F1
#
_cell.length_a   1.000
_cell.length_b   1.000
_cell.length_c   1.000
_cell.angle_alpha   90.00
_cell.angle_beta   90.00
_cell.angle_gamma   90.00
#
_symmetry.space_group_name_H-M   'P 1'
#
loop_
_entity.id
_entity.type
_entity.pdbx_description
1 polymer ?
#
loop_
_entity_poly.entity_id
_entity_poly.type
_entity_poly.pdbx_seq_one_letter_code
_entity_poly.pdbx_strand_id
1 'polypeptide(L)'
;IRRCFRYAESEALGVEKPETVERMEKILKKIGANLEERAVVGQARQAAWEAKNKGKGHQGVYCGAAIELRDGRIITGKNSPLLHAESAVLLNALKTLVGLPDDLDLLSNEAVSSIGRMKKDVFSEYSESLNLDQTLVALAISVQFNPSAKNAMKALIKLQGCEMHITHLPTVGDQEGLRKLKLNVTTDALPFGKLFRID
;
A
#
# COMPACT_ATOMS: atom_id res chain seq x y z
N ILE A 1 -7.09 18.21 -3.63
CA ILE A 1 -6.31 17.12 -2.97
C ILE A 1 -5.96 15.99 -3.94
N ARG A 2 -6.87 15.05 -4.30
CA ARG A 2 -6.51 13.89 -5.16
C ARG A 2 -5.78 14.24 -6.47
N ARG A 3 -6.22 15.30 -7.16
CA ARG A 3 -5.54 15.80 -8.38
C ARG A 3 -4.12 16.28 -8.09
N CYS A 4 -3.87 16.93 -6.96
CA CYS A 4 -2.54 17.40 -6.57
C CYS A 4 -1.57 16.21 -6.44
N PHE A 5 -1.98 15.15 -5.73
CA PHE A 5 -1.19 13.92 -5.63
C PHE A 5 -0.95 13.27 -6.99
N ARG A 6 -1.96 13.21 -7.86
CA ARG A 6 -1.80 12.66 -9.22
C ARG A 6 -0.76 13.42 -10.04
N TYR A 7 -0.77 14.75 -9.98
CA TYR A 7 0.21 15.56 -10.71
C TYR A 7 1.62 15.40 -10.11
N ALA A 8 1.75 15.33 -8.78
CA ALA A 8 3.02 15.03 -8.13
C ALA A 8 3.56 13.64 -8.53
N GLU A 9 2.71 12.62 -8.56
CA GLU A 9 3.06 11.29 -9.06
C GLU A 9 3.49 11.32 -10.53
N SER A 10 2.76 12.05 -11.38
CA SER A 10 3.08 12.18 -12.81
C SER A 10 4.41 12.90 -13.05
N GLU A 11 4.73 13.90 -12.22
CA GLU A 11 6.02 14.61 -12.26
C GLU A 11 7.16 13.71 -11.77
N ALA A 12 6.97 12.95 -10.70
CA ALA A 12 7.94 11.95 -10.23
C ALA A 12 8.22 10.86 -11.28
N LEU A 13 7.22 10.53 -12.12
CA LEU A 13 7.36 9.62 -13.25
C LEU A 13 7.92 10.27 -14.53
N GLY A 14 8.20 11.59 -14.50
CA GLY A 14 8.71 12.35 -15.65
C GLY A 14 7.69 12.58 -16.77
N VAL A 15 6.40 12.40 -16.50
CA VAL A 15 5.30 12.61 -17.46
C VAL A 15 4.85 14.08 -17.48
N GLU A 16 4.78 14.70 -16.29
CA GLU A 16 4.34 16.08 -16.11
C GLU A 16 5.51 16.99 -15.74
N LYS A 17 5.36 18.28 -16.03
CA LYS A 17 6.39 19.27 -15.72
C LYS A 17 6.21 19.87 -14.32
N PRO A 18 7.30 20.28 -13.64
CA PRO A 18 7.22 20.90 -12.31
C PRO A 18 6.26 22.10 -12.24
N GLU A 19 6.15 22.89 -13.32
CA GLU A 19 5.26 24.06 -13.36
C GLU A 19 3.78 23.67 -13.25
N THR A 20 3.40 22.48 -13.73
CA THR A 20 2.04 21.94 -13.58
C THR A 20 1.73 21.65 -12.10
N VAL A 21 2.69 21.07 -11.38
CA VAL A 21 2.57 20.76 -9.95
C VAL A 21 2.45 22.06 -9.14
N GLU A 22 3.34 23.02 -9.35
CA GLU A 22 3.29 24.32 -8.68
C GLU A 22 1.96 25.05 -8.89
N ARG A 23 1.41 24.97 -10.12
CA ARG A 23 0.11 25.59 -10.42
C ARG A 23 -1.00 24.92 -9.61
N MET A 24 -0.97 23.59 -9.47
CA MET A 24 -1.94 22.89 -8.65
C MET A 24 -1.80 23.19 -7.15
N GLU A 25 -0.59 23.33 -6.64
CA GLU A 25 -0.34 23.77 -5.26
C GLU A 25 -0.89 25.18 -5.01
N LYS A 26 -0.66 26.11 -5.95
CA LYS A 26 -1.24 27.47 -5.90
C LYS A 26 -2.77 27.42 -5.87
N ILE A 27 -3.40 26.54 -6.65
CA ILE A 27 -4.85 26.34 -6.63
C ILE A 27 -5.32 25.80 -5.28
N LEU A 28 -4.65 24.77 -4.75
CA LEU A 28 -4.97 24.18 -3.45
C LEU A 28 -4.90 25.22 -2.33
N LYS A 29 -3.86 26.06 -2.33
CA LYS A 29 -3.70 27.18 -1.38
C LYS A 29 -4.78 28.24 -1.53
N LYS A 30 -5.16 28.60 -2.77
CA LYS A 30 -6.22 29.60 -3.03
C LYS A 30 -7.58 29.19 -2.48
N ILE A 31 -7.90 27.90 -2.51
CA ILE A 31 -9.15 27.37 -1.95
C ILE A 31 -9.07 27.06 -0.45
N GLY A 32 -7.91 27.31 0.18
CA GLY A 32 -7.70 27.09 1.62
C GLY A 32 -7.69 25.61 2.04
N ALA A 33 -7.51 24.68 1.11
CA ALA A 33 -7.49 23.24 1.41
C ALA A 33 -6.08 22.74 1.72
N ASN A 34 -5.96 21.76 2.61
CA ASN A 34 -4.72 21.04 2.91
C ASN A 34 -4.77 19.60 2.37
N LEU A 35 -3.62 19.05 1.97
CA LEU A 35 -3.50 17.63 1.62
C LEU A 35 -3.89 16.70 2.78
N GLU A 36 -3.59 17.12 4.02
CA GLU A 36 -3.91 16.37 5.25
C GLU A 36 -5.41 16.30 5.57
N GLU A 37 -6.26 17.10 4.92
CA GLU A 37 -7.73 16.98 5.07
C GLU A 37 -8.24 15.65 4.50
N ARG A 38 -7.46 14.97 3.66
CA ARG A 38 -7.72 13.58 3.29
C ARG A 38 -7.26 12.67 4.43
N ALA A 39 -8.23 12.11 5.17
CA ALA A 39 -8.00 11.37 6.41
C ALA A 39 -6.92 10.27 6.34
N VAL A 40 -6.78 9.59 5.20
CA VAL A 40 -5.78 8.53 5.00
C VAL A 40 -4.33 9.03 4.83
N VAL A 41 -4.10 10.31 4.51
CA VAL A 41 -2.75 10.86 4.26
C VAL A 41 -1.92 10.84 5.54
N GLY A 42 -2.39 11.52 6.59
CA GLY A 42 -1.68 11.58 7.87
C GLY A 42 -1.48 10.19 8.48
N GLN A 43 -2.46 9.30 8.33
CA GLN A 43 -2.39 7.92 8.86
C GLN A 43 -1.32 7.07 8.15
N ALA A 44 -1.20 7.19 6.82
CA ALA A 44 -0.17 6.50 6.06
C ALA A 44 1.23 7.02 6.40
N ARG A 45 1.39 8.35 6.51
CA ARG A 45 2.65 9.00 6.92
C ARG A 45 3.07 8.60 8.32
N GLN A 46 2.13 8.59 9.26
CA GLN A 46 2.35 8.11 10.62
C GLN A 46 2.78 6.64 10.64
N ALA A 47 2.16 5.78 9.81
CA ALA A 47 2.56 4.38 9.70
C ALA A 47 4.00 4.23 9.22
N ALA A 48 4.44 5.01 8.23
CA ALA A 48 5.83 5.03 7.76
C ALA A 48 6.80 5.52 8.84
N TRP A 49 6.43 6.57 9.59
CA TRP A 49 7.24 7.09 10.70
C TRP A 49 7.40 6.05 11.82
N GLU A 50 6.33 5.38 12.20
CA GLU A 50 6.39 4.30 13.18
C GLU A 50 7.17 3.08 12.69
N ALA A 51 7.07 2.75 11.40
CA ALA A 51 7.87 1.71 10.77
C ALA A 51 9.36 1.98 10.97
N LYS A 52 9.79 3.21 10.69
CA LYS A 52 11.17 3.67 10.91
C LYS A 52 11.59 3.54 12.38
N ASN A 53 10.80 4.10 13.30
CA ASN A 53 11.15 4.10 14.73
C ASN A 53 11.21 2.70 15.35
N LYS A 54 10.39 1.77 14.86
CA LYS A 54 10.34 0.38 15.36
C LYS A 54 11.25 -0.56 14.56
N GLY A 55 11.99 -0.06 13.57
CA GLY A 55 12.78 -0.89 12.66
C GLY A 55 11.95 -1.86 11.80
N LYS A 56 10.63 -1.64 11.70
CA LYS A 56 9.70 -2.50 10.95
C LYS A 56 9.61 -2.03 9.50
N GLY A 57 10.60 -2.42 8.71
CA GLY A 57 10.71 -2.16 7.27
C GLY A 57 11.53 -3.25 6.60
N HIS A 58 12.16 -2.95 5.48
CA HIS A 58 13.07 -3.88 4.80
C HIS A 58 14.23 -3.13 4.15
N GLN A 59 15.46 -3.58 4.40
CA GLN A 59 16.69 -3.02 3.80
C GLN A 59 16.81 -1.49 3.94
N GLY A 60 16.45 -0.95 5.11
CA GLY A 60 16.50 0.49 5.39
C GLY A 60 15.34 1.30 4.78
N VAL A 61 14.43 0.66 4.04
CA VAL A 61 13.24 1.30 3.47
C VAL A 61 12.05 1.14 4.41
N TYR A 62 11.37 2.24 4.71
CA TYR A 62 10.20 2.31 5.58
C TYR A 62 9.04 3.00 4.87
N CYS A 63 8.03 2.21 4.50
CA CYS A 63 6.85 2.66 3.78
C CYS A 63 5.61 2.46 4.64
N GLY A 64 4.64 3.37 4.49
CA GLY A 64 3.35 3.32 5.14
C GLY A 64 2.21 3.38 4.13
N ALA A 65 1.10 2.77 4.50
CA ALA A 65 -0.14 2.82 3.75
C ALA A 65 -1.32 2.94 4.72
N ALA A 66 -2.40 3.58 4.29
CA ALA A 66 -3.64 3.64 5.03
C ALA A 66 -4.85 3.58 4.09
N ILE A 67 -5.89 2.88 4.52
CA ILE A 67 -7.18 2.73 3.83
C ILE A 67 -8.33 3.10 4.77
N GLU A 68 -9.27 3.88 4.27
CA GLU A 68 -10.51 4.21 4.97
C GLU A 68 -11.61 3.28 4.46
N LEU A 69 -12.15 2.45 5.36
CA LEU A 69 -13.25 1.56 5.09
C LEU A 69 -14.57 2.34 4.98
N ARG A 70 -15.59 1.72 4.39
CA ARG A 70 -16.92 2.34 4.20
C ARG A 70 -17.60 2.76 5.50
N ASP A 71 -17.22 2.18 6.64
CA ASP A 71 -17.72 2.51 7.96
C ASP A 71 -16.87 3.59 8.67
N GLY A 72 -15.93 4.21 7.97
CA GLY A 72 -15.06 5.27 8.49
C GLY A 72 -13.85 4.78 9.28
N ARG A 73 -13.71 3.47 9.51
CA ARG A 73 -12.49 2.93 10.16
C ARG A 73 -11.30 3.10 9.23
N ILE A 74 -10.20 3.63 9.76
CA ILE A 74 -8.93 3.72 9.04
C ILE A 74 -8.01 2.60 9.48
N ILE A 75 -7.57 1.81 8.52
CA ILE A 75 -6.64 0.70 8.72
C ILE A 75 -5.31 1.05 8.09
N THR A 76 -4.21 0.70 8.78
CA THR A 76 -2.85 1.02 8.33
C THR A 76 -2.03 -0.24 8.05
N GLY A 77 -1.01 -0.07 7.22
CA GLY A 77 -0.05 -1.10 6.84
C GLY A 77 1.35 -0.50 6.73
N LYS A 78 2.35 -1.36 6.92
CA LYS A 78 3.78 -1.03 6.89
C LYS A 78 4.48 -2.10 6.08
N ASN A 79 5.53 -1.72 5.33
CA ASN A 79 6.33 -2.73 4.63
C ASN A 79 7.10 -3.61 5.63
N SER A 80 7.45 -4.80 5.16
CA SER A 80 8.24 -5.79 5.91
C SER A 80 9.06 -6.62 4.92
N PRO A 81 9.93 -7.54 5.38
CA PRO A 81 10.62 -8.45 4.47
C PRO A 81 9.71 -9.32 3.61
N LEU A 82 8.46 -9.53 4.03
CA LEU A 82 7.51 -10.40 3.34
C LEU A 82 6.48 -9.65 2.50
N LEU A 83 6.16 -8.40 2.82
CA LEU A 83 5.02 -7.68 2.25
C LEU A 83 5.32 -6.21 2.03
N HIS A 84 4.84 -5.68 0.89
CA HIS A 84 4.71 -4.23 0.69
C HIS A 84 3.65 -3.63 1.63
N ALA A 85 3.67 -2.30 1.80
CA ALA A 85 2.76 -1.62 2.71
C ALA A 85 1.29 -1.75 2.27
N GLU A 86 1.04 -1.74 0.96
CA GLU A 86 -0.24 -1.97 0.30
C GLU A 86 -0.78 -3.37 0.59
N SER A 87 0.09 -4.37 0.46
CA SER A 87 -0.22 -5.77 0.77
C SER A 87 -0.60 -5.93 2.23
N ALA A 88 0.19 -5.34 3.14
CA ALA A 88 -0.08 -5.37 4.58
C ALA A 88 -1.41 -4.69 4.93
N VAL A 89 -1.68 -3.48 4.40
CA VAL A 89 -2.93 -2.78 4.70
C VAL A 89 -4.14 -3.51 4.13
N LEU A 90 -4.00 -4.14 2.95
CA LEU A 90 -5.06 -4.98 2.38
C LEU A 90 -5.42 -6.12 3.33
N LEU A 91 -4.45 -6.90 3.80
CA LEU A 91 -4.70 -8.03 4.69
C LEU A 91 -5.30 -7.59 6.02
N ASN A 92 -4.82 -6.48 6.59
CA ASN A 92 -5.37 -5.89 7.82
C ASN A 92 -6.82 -5.43 7.62
N ALA A 93 -7.12 -4.79 6.50
CA ALA A 93 -8.46 -4.36 6.16
C ALA A 93 -9.41 -5.55 6.00
N LEU A 94 -8.97 -6.62 5.34
CA LEU A 94 -9.77 -7.83 5.20
C LEU A 94 -10.04 -8.50 6.54
N LYS A 95 -9.01 -8.68 7.39
CA LYS A 95 -9.19 -9.19 8.76
C LYS A 95 -10.24 -8.38 9.51
N THR A 96 -10.15 -7.06 9.45
CA THR A 96 -11.09 -6.13 10.08
C THR A 96 -12.53 -6.28 9.54
N LEU A 97 -12.69 -6.43 8.22
CA LEU A 97 -13.99 -6.56 7.56
C LEU A 97 -14.71 -7.88 7.85
N VAL A 98 -13.97 -8.92 8.23
CA VAL A 98 -14.52 -10.24 8.57
C VAL A 98 -14.41 -10.57 10.06
N GLY A 99 -13.99 -9.61 10.90
CA GLY A 99 -13.93 -9.76 12.35
C GLY A 99 -12.87 -10.75 12.84
N LEU A 100 -11.77 -10.88 12.11
CA LEU A 100 -10.64 -11.74 12.50
C LEU A 100 -9.64 -10.97 13.38
N PRO A 101 -8.98 -11.66 14.32
CA PRO A 101 -7.95 -11.04 15.15
C PRO A 101 -6.69 -10.76 14.31
N ASP A 102 -5.88 -9.82 14.80
CA ASP A 102 -4.79 -9.25 14.00
C ASP A 102 -3.59 -10.19 13.82
N ASP A 103 -3.44 -11.16 14.74
CA ASP A 103 -2.42 -12.21 14.78
C ASP A 103 -2.76 -13.43 13.91
N LEU A 104 -3.96 -13.48 13.33
CA LEU A 104 -4.35 -14.59 12.47
C LEU A 104 -3.83 -14.39 11.04
N ASP A 105 -2.98 -15.32 10.60
CA ASP A 105 -2.45 -15.32 9.25
C ASP A 105 -3.50 -15.75 8.22
N LEU A 106 -3.68 -14.91 7.19
CA LEU A 106 -4.55 -15.21 6.05
C LEU A 106 -3.81 -15.92 4.92
N LEU A 107 -2.50 -15.72 4.80
CA LEU A 107 -1.68 -16.32 3.76
C LEU A 107 -1.01 -17.59 4.30
N SER A 108 -0.96 -18.66 3.50
CA SER A 108 -0.16 -19.82 3.86
C SER A 108 1.33 -19.50 3.73
N ASN A 109 2.11 -19.98 4.70
CA ASN A 109 3.56 -19.83 4.70
C ASN A 109 4.17 -20.48 3.45
N GLU A 110 3.61 -21.58 2.98
CA GLU A 110 4.02 -22.29 1.77
C GLU A 110 3.80 -21.43 0.51
N ALA A 111 2.66 -20.73 0.40
CA ALA A 111 2.39 -19.87 -0.76
C ALA A 111 3.33 -18.66 -0.77
N VAL A 112 3.49 -17.99 0.39
CA VAL A 112 4.39 -16.82 0.52
C VAL A 112 5.83 -17.22 0.21
N SER A 113 6.32 -18.31 0.81
CA SER A 113 7.70 -18.78 0.58
C SER A 113 7.94 -19.27 -0.85
N SER A 114 6.97 -19.94 -1.48
CA SER A 114 7.12 -20.41 -2.86
C SER A 114 7.19 -19.24 -3.85
N ILE A 115 6.33 -18.22 -3.68
CA ILE A 115 6.37 -17.01 -4.50
C ILE A 115 7.70 -16.27 -4.25
N GLY A 116 8.09 -16.07 -2.99
CA GLY A 116 9.33 -15.38 -2.63
C GLY A 116 10.58 -16.06 -3.22
N ARG A 117 10.68 -17.40 -3.10
CA ARG A 117 11.77 -18.18 -3.69
C ARG A 117 11.78 -18.10 -5.22
N MET A 118 10.62 -18.19 -5.87
CA MET A 118 10.56 -18.03 -7.32
C MET A 118 11.11 -16.67 -7.77
N LYS A 119 10.74 -15.58 -7.08
CA LYS A 119 11.25 -14.24 -7.37
C LYS A 119 12.78 -14.18 -7.26
N LYS A 120 13.33 -14.72 -6.18
CA LYS A 120 14.77 -14.67 -5.92
C LYS A 120 15.57 -15.63 -6.78
N ASP A 121 15.19 -16.90 -6.77
CA ASP A 121 16.00 -18.00 -7.32
C ASP A 121 15.78 -18.16 -8.83
N VAL A 122 14.60 -17.79 -9.35
CA VAL A 122 14.26 -17.91 -10.78
C VAL A 122 14.31 -16.57 -11.50
N PHE A 123 13.70 -15.52 -10.95
CA PHE A 123 13.66 -14.20 -11.60
C PHE A 123 14.84 -13.30 -11.23
N SER A 124 15.70 -13.71 -10.30
CA SER A 124 16.82 -12.91 -9.80
C SER A 124 16.39 -11.53 -9.29
N GLU A 125 15.16 -11.42 -8.78
CA GLU A 125 14.67 -10.19 -8.17
C GLU A 125 15.36 -9.94 -6.82
N TYR A 126 15.64 -8.67 -6.54
CA TYR A 126 16.36 -8.26 -5.33
C TYR A 126 15.55 -8.43 -4.03
N SER A 127 14.21 -8.50 -4.12
CA SER A 127 13.33 -8.60 -2.97
C SER A 127 12.39 -9.79 -3.06
N GLU A 128 12.36 -10.58 -1.97
CA GLU A 128 11.39 -11.66 -1.76
C GLU A 128 10.01 -11.13 -1.33
N SER A 129 9.89 -9.83 -1.00
CA SER A 129 8.65 -9.24 -0.52
C SER A 129 7.56 -9.27 -1.59
N LEU A 130 6.35 -9.65 -1.21
CA LEU A 130 5.21 -9.72 -2.12
C LEU A 130 4.59 -8.33 -2.31
N ASN A 131 4.46 -7.94 -3.58
CA ASN A 131 3.64 -6.81 -3.99
C ASN A 131 2.14 -7.17 -3.88
N LEU A 132 1.26 -6.20 -4.12
CA LEU A 132 -0.17 -6.38 -3.92
C LEU A 132 -0.78 -7.45 -4.84
N ASP A 133 -0.37 -7.51 -6.11
CA ASP A 133 -0.88 -8.52 -7.05
C ASP A 133 -0.48 -9.94 -6.64
N GLN A 134 0.80 -10.12 -6.25
CA GLN A 134 1.31 -11.38 -5.72
C GLN A 134 0.59 -11.77 -4.42
N THR A 135 0.27 -10.79 -3.56
CA THR A 135 -0.47 -11.00 -2.32
C THR A 135 -1.90 -11.50 -2.58
N LEU A 136 -2.57 -10.95 -3.60
CA LEU A 136 -3.91 -11.42 -4.01
C LEU A 136 -3.86 -12.87 -4.53
N VAL A 137 -2.83 -13.22 -5.29
CA VAL A 137 -2.61 -14.61 -5.74
C VAL A 137 -2.35 -15.54 -4.55
N ALA A 138 -1.47 -15.14 -3.62
CA ALA A 138 -1.18 -15.91 -2.41
C ALA A 138 -2.45 -16.12 -1.56
N LEU A 139 -3.29 -15.09 -1.43
CA LEU A 139 -4.57 -15.19 -0.73
C LEU A 139 -5.49 -16.21 -1.40
N ALA A 140 -5.60 -16.19 -2.73
CA ALA A 140 -6.42 -17.12 -3.50
C ALA A 140 -5.97 -18.58 -3.32
N ILE A 141 -4.66 -18.84 -3.32
CA ILE A 141 -4.10 -20.18 -3.04
C ILE A 141 -4.44 -20.61 -1.61
N SER A 142 -4.38 -19.68 -0.66
CA SER A 142 -4.60 -19.96 0.77
C SER A 142 -6.06 -20.36 1.10
N VAL A 143 -7.03 -19.99 0.25
CA VAL A 143 -8.45 -20.31 0.44
C VAL A 143 -8.73 -21.81 0.56
N GLN A 144 -7.94 -22.65 -0.10
CA GLN A 144 -8.16 -24.10 -0.09
C GLN A 144 -7.93 -24.72 1.30
N PHE A 145 -7.01 -24.13 2.09
CA PHE A 145 -6.55 -24.69 3.36
C PHE A 145 -6.87 -23.80 4.57
N ASN A 146 -7.35 -22.57 4.34
CA ASN A 146 -7.67 -21.61 5.38
C ASN A 146 -9.10 -21.05 5.19
N PRO A 147 -10.09 -21.51 5.99
CA PRO A 147 -11.46 -20.98 5.95
C PRO A 147 -11.56 -19.47 6.20
N SER A 148 -10.65 -18.91 7.02
CA SER A 148 -10.58 -17.47 7.26
C SER A 148 -10.15 -16.71 6.00
N ALA A 149 -9.19 -17.25 5.24
CA ALA A 149 -8.79 -16.70 3.95
C ALA A 149 -9.95 -16.71 2.94
N LYS A 150 -10.80 -17.75 2.95
CA LYS A 150 -12.01 -17.82 2.11
C LYS A 150 -12.97 -16.67 2.39
N ASN A 151 -13.21 -16.38 3.66
CA ASN A 151 -14.09 -15.29 4.07
C ASN A 151 -13.47 -13.93 3.72
N ALA A 152 -12.18 -13.76 3.98
CA ALA A 152 -11.42 -12.55 3.61
C ALA A 152 -11.47 -12.30 2.09
N MET A 153 -11.26 -13.32 1.26
CA MET A 153 -11.31 -13.19 -0.20
C MET A 153 -12.68 -12.69 -0.69
N LYS A 154 -13.79 -13.17 -0.11
CA LYS A 154 -15.14 -12.67 -0.43
C LYS A 154 -15.32 -11.21 -0.04
N ALA A 155 -14.63 -10.74 1.00
CA ALA A 155 -14.74 -9.36 1.48
C ALA A 155 -13.98 -8.34 0.61
N LEU A 156 -13.12 -8.77 -0.33
CA LEU A 156 -12.41 -7.89 -1.27
C LEU A 156 -13.36 -6.92 -2.00
N ILE A 157 -14.57 -7.36 -2.35
CA ILE A 157 -15.58 -6.51 -3.01
C ILE A 157 -15.95 -5.27 -2.19
N LYS A 158 -15.86 -5.35 -0.86
CA LYS A 158 -16.21 -4.25 0.04
C LYS A 158 -15.19 -3.11 -0.03
N LEU A 159 -13.98 -3.38 -0.52
CA LEU A 159 -12.91 -2.39 -0.66
C LEU A 159 -13.09 -1.49 -1.88
N GLN A 160 -13.93 -1.86 -2.85
CA GLN A 160 -14.15 -1.04 -4.04
C GLN A 160 -14.66 0.36 -3.65
N GLY A 161 -14.00 1.38 -4.19
CA GLY A 161 -14.29 2.79 -3.92
C GLY A 161 -13.75 3.31 -2.59
N CYS A 162 -13.10 2.48 -1.76
CA CYS A 162 -12.45 2.96 -0.54
C CYS A 162 -11.28 3.88 -0.87
N GLU A 163 -11.06 4.88 -0.02
CA GLU A 163 -9.98 5.85 -0.17
C GLU A 163 -8.71 5.26 0.46
N MET A 164 -7.59 5.33 -0.27
CA MET A 164 -6.30 4.84 0.18
C MET A 164 -5.20 5.86 -0.09
N HIS A 165 -4.17 5.86 0.76
CA HIS A 165 -2.95 6.62 0.55
C HIS A 165 -1.71 5.80 0.88
N ILE A 166 -0.64 6.00 0.12
CA ILE A 166 0.64 5.32 0.27
C ILE A 166 1.78 6.34 0.27
N THR A 167 2.82 6.12 1.05
CA THR A 167 3.90 7.12 1.22
C THR A 167 4.99 7.05 0.15
N HIS A 168 4.89 6.14 -0.82
CA HIS A 168 5.94 5.86 -1.80
C HIS A 168 5.36 5.62 -3.18
N LEU A 169 6.21 5.66 -4.20
CA LEU A 169 5.82 5.31 -5.56
C LEU A 169 5.56 3.79 -5.66
N PRO A 170 4.35 3.35 -6.04
CA PRO A 170 4.01 1.93 -6.09
C PRO A 170 4.72 1.22 -7.26
N THR A 171 5.02 -0.07 -7.11
CA THR A 171 5.54 -0.88 -8.22
C THR A 171 4.43 -1.19 -9.23
N VAL A 172 4.79 -1.66 -10.42
CA VAL A 172 3.81 -2.09 -11.44
C VAL A 172 2.85 -3.16 -10.89
N GLY A 173 3.37 -4.11 -10.12
CA GLY A 173 2.54 -5.14 -9.47
C GLY A 173 1.60 -4.56 -8.42
N ASP A 174 2.02 -3.55 -7.67
CA ASP A 174 1.15 -2.86 -6.72
C ASP A 174 0.04 -2.08 -7.46
N GLN A 175 0.40 -1.31 -8.49
CA GLN A 175 -0.54 -0.55 -9.31
C GLN A 175 -1.61 -1.45 -9.93
N GLU A 176 -1.23 -2.61 -10.48
CA GLU A 176 -2.18 -3.57 -11.05
C GLU A 176 -3.14 -4.13 -9.99
N GLY A 177 -2.63 -4.49 -8.81
CA GLY A 177 -3.46 -4.92 -7.69
C GLY A 177 -4.47 -3.83 -7.26
N LEU A 178 -3.99 -2.61 -7.07
CA LEU A 178 -4.82 -1.46 -6.65
C LEU A 178 -5.91 -1.16 -7.69
N ARG A 179 -5.57 -1.24 -8.98
CA ARG A 179 -6.50 -1.05 -10.11
C ARG A 179 -7.57 -2.14 -10.15
N LYS A 180 -7.20 -3.41 -10.01
CA LYS A 180 -8.13 -4.55 -9.97
C LYS A 180 -9.12 -4.43 -8.81
N LEU A 181 -8.67 -3.91 -7.67
CA LEU A 181 -9.49 -3.66 -6.48
C LEU A 181 -10.36 -2.39 -6.58
N LYS A 182 -10.19 -1.56 -7.61
CA LYS A 182 -10.94 -0.31 -7.82
C LYS A 182 -10.88 0.62 -6.60
N LEU A 183 -9.69 0.74 -6.02
CA LEU A 183 -9.42 1.66 -4.90
C LEU A 183 -9.18 3.08 -5.40
N ASN A 184 -9.60 4.07 -4.62
CA ASN A 184 -9.27 5.46 -4.87
C ASN A 184 -7.94 5.79 -4.19
N VAL A 185 -6.84 5.54 -4.90
CA VAL A 185 -5.47 5.64 -4.35
C VAL A 185 -4.85 7.02 -4.64
N THR A 186 -4.01 7.46 -3.71
CA THR A 186 -3.12 8.62 -3.84
C THR A 186 -1.75 8.24 -3.27
N THR A 187 -0.68 8.89 -3.74
CA THR A 187 0.68 8.64 -3.23
C THR A 187 1.40 9.95 -2.96
N ASP A 188 2.29 9.95 -1.96
CA ASP A 188 3.29 11.01 -1.74
C ASP A 188 4.40 11.00 -2.80
N ALA A 189 4.46 9.96 -3.64
CA ALA A 189 5.42 9.78 -4.73
C ALA A 189 6.90 9.93 -4.31
N LEU A 190 7.23 9.62 -3.05
CA LEU A 190 8.60 9.65 -2.58
C LEU A 190 9.43 8.58 -3.32
N PRO A 191 10.50 8.96 -4.05
CA PRO A 191 11.32 8.00 -4.77
C PRO A 191 12.14 7.14 -3.80
N PHE A 192 12.43 5.89 -4.18
CA PHE A 192 13.22 4.93 -3.39
C PHE A 192 14.57 5.49 -2.90
N GLY A 193 15.19 6.43 -3.63
CA GLY A 193 16.43 7.10 -3.22
C GLY A 193 16.29 8.18 -2.13
N LYS A 194 15.06 8.64 -1.84
CA LYS A 194 14.73 9.59 -0.75
C LYS A 194 13.95 8.92 0.39
N LEU A 195 13.62 7.63 0.27
CA LEU A 195 13.14 6.81 1.36
C LEU A 195 14.31 6.48 2.29
N PHE A 196 14.58 7.40 3.23
CA PHE A 196 15.54 7.32 4.32
C PHE A 196 16.70 6.33 4.12
N ARG A 197 17.71 6.71 3.34
CA ARG A 197 19.04 6.15 3.52
C ARG A 197 19.55 6.62 4.89
N ILE A 198 19.94 5.67 5.73
CA ILE A 198 20.77 5.97 6.90
C ILE A 198 22.16 6.25 6.33
N ASP A 199 22.67 7.45 6.59
CA ASP A 199 24.06 7.82 6.32
C ASP A 199 25.04 6.94 7.12
#